data_AF-A0A498QLP9-F1
#
_entry.id   AF-A0A498QLP9-F1
#
_cell.length_a   1.000
_cell.length_b   1.000
_cell.length_c   1.000
_cell.angle_alpha   90.00
_cell.angle_beta   90.00
_cell.angle_gamma   90.00
#
_symmetry.space_group_name_H-M   'P 1'
#
loop_
_entity.id
_entity.type
_entity.pdbx_description
1 polymer ?
#
loop_
_entity_poly.entity_id
_entity_poly.type
_entity_poly.pdbx_seq_one_letter_code
_entity_poly.pdbx_strand_id
1 'polypeptide(L)'
;MFIDNRLPMLQVQYAIVDRYGRVWRVDFAWPEAMVVAEYDSIQWHTSREALVHDRLKTARLQECGWTSIPMTVDDIRGDPVSLADRITFHLLSPASSRKGAPTHGVSGAFATARHRKATH
;
A
#
# COMPACT_ATOMS: atom_id res chain seq x y z
N MET A 1 -5.76 19.66 1.79
CA MET A 1 -5.00 19.67 3.05
C MET A 1 -5.62 18.60 3.95
N PHE A 2 -5.15 17.35 3.86
CA PHE A 2 -5.73 16.21 4.60
C PHE A 2 -4.97 16.01 5.90
N ILE A 3 -5.23 16.85 6.90
CA ILE A 3 -4.75 16.65 8.26
C ILE A 3 -5.89 17.03 9.20
N ASP A 4 -6.77 16.06 9.48
CA ASP A 4 -7.65 16.15 10.64
C ASP A 4 -7.69 14.78 11.35
N ASN A 5 -6.62 14.54 12.10
CA ASN A 5 -6.50 13.95 13.43
C ASN A 5 -7.40 12.79 13.93
N ARG A 6 -8.01 11.97 13.07
CA ARG A 6 -8.67 10.71 13.51
C ARG A 6 -8.42 9.47 12.63
N LEU A 7 -7.56 9.58 11.63
CA LEU A 7 -7.17 8.42 10.84
C LEU A 7 -6.10 7.62 11.61
N PRO A 8 -6.12 6.28 11.55
CA PRO A 8 -5.06 5.44 12.12
C PRO A 8 -3.68 5.88 11.60
N MET A 9 -2.61 5.56 12.33
CA MET A 9 -1.28 6.08 12.00
C MET A 9 -0.81 5.61 10.61
N LEU A 10 -0.71 6.56 9.67
CA LEU A 10 -0.24 6.33 8.31
C LEU A 10 1.26 6.02 8.30
N GLN A 11 1.65 4.92 7.67
CA GLN A 11 3.04 4.54 7.44
C GLN A 11 3.35 4.49 5.95
N VAL A 12 4.49 5.06 5.55
CA VAL A 12 4.94 5.07 4.16
C VAL A 12 5.97 3.97 3.90
N GLN A 13 5.99 3.42 2.68
CA GLN A 13 6.93 2.37 2.26
C GLN A 13 6.96 1.17 3.22
N TYR A 14 5.80 0.81 3.77
CA TYR A 14 5.66 -0.19 4.82
C TYR A 14 5.94 -1.60 4.27
N ALA A 15 6.64 -2.42 5.06
CA ALA A 15 6.97 -3.79 4.69
C ALA A 15 6.02 -4.78 5.38
N ILE A 16 5.44 -5.68 4.59
CA ILE A 16 4.54 -6.73 5.04
C ILE A 16 5.19 -8.08 4.73
N VAL A 17 5.33 -8.93 5.73
CA VAL A 17 5.77 -10.32 5.57
C VAL A 17 4.53 -11.18 5.32
N ASP A 18 4.49 -11.90 4.20
CA ASP A 18 3.41 -12.84 3.93
C ASP A 18 3.56 -14.16 4.70
N ARG A 19 2.56 -15.03 4.59
CA ARG A 19 2.55 -16.35 5.26
C ARG A 19 3.70 -17.27 4.84
N TYR A 20 4.41 -16.96 3.76
CA TYR A 20 5.53 -17.72 3.21
C TYR A 20 6.89 -17.07 3.48
N GLY A 21 6.92 -16.00 4.29
CA GLY A 21 8.14 -15.29 4.65
C GLY A 21 8.64 -14.31 3.58
N ARG A 22 7.86 -14.04 2.51
CA ARG A 22 8.23 -13.05 1.50
C ARG A 22 7.82 -11.65 1.97
N VAL A 23 8.69 -10.68 1.71
CA VAL A 23 8.47 -9.27 2.02
C VAL A 23 7.84 -8.54 0.83
N TRP A 24 6.74 -7.84 1.10
CA TRP A 24 6.04 -6.95 0.17
C TRP A 24 6.10 -5.52 0.68
N ARG A 25 6.56 -4.58 -0.15
CA ARG A 25 6.57 -3.14 0.19
C ARG A 25 5.36 -2.46 -0.41
N VAL A 26 4.66 -1.66 0.39
CA VAL A 26 3.47 -0.89 -0.04
C VAL A 26 3.75 0.60 0.17
N ASP A 27 3.18 1.46 -0.67
CA ASP A 27 3.45 2.90 -0.61
C ASP A 27 2.90 3.53 0.68
N PHE A 28 1.69 3.11 1.07
CA PHE A 28 0.98 3.60 2.24
C PHE A 28 0.30 2.44 2.97
N ALA A 29 0.34 2.48 4.30
CA ALA A 29 -0.33 1.50 5.16
C ALA A 29 -0.95 2.16 6.38
N TRP A 30 -2.10 1.62 6.79
CA TRP A 30 -2.73 1.83 8.09
C TRP A 30 -2.75 0.48 8.81
N PRO A 31 -1.67 0.10 9.52
CA PRO A 31 -1.52 -1.24 10.07
C PRO A 31 -2.59 -1.62 11.09
N GLU A 32 -3.05 -0.65 11.88
CA GLU A 32 -4.15 -0.86 12.83
C GLU A 32 -5.47 -1.23 12.13
N ALA A 33 -5.66 -0.72 10.90
CA ALA A 33 -6.84 -1.00 10.11
C ALA A 33 -6.66 -2.15 9.10
N MET A 34 -5.44 -2.69 8.98
CA MET A 34 -5.06 -3.65 7.95
C MET A 34 -5.41 -3.16 6.53
N VAL A 35 -5.20 -1.87 6.26
CA VAL A 35 -5.43 -1.25 4.94
C VAL A 35 -4.09 -0.82 4.35
N VAL A 36 -3.90 -1.06 3.06
CA VAL A 36 -2.80 -0.50 2.27
C VAL A 36 -3.36 0.28 1.09
N ALA A 37 -2.68 1.36 0.70
CA ALA A 37 -2.93 2.05 -0.53
C ALA A 37 -1.67 2.06 -1.39
N GLU A 38 -1.82 1.73 -2.67
CA GLU A 38 -0.71 1.55 -3.59
C GLU A 38 -0.93 2.41 -4.82
N TYR A 39 0.11 3.12 -5.25
CA TYR A 39 0.04 3.91 -6.46
C TYR A 39 0.07 2.98 -7.66
N ASP A 40 -1.05 2.92 -8.39
CA ASP A 40 -1.18 2.17 -9.62
C ASP A 40 -0.55 2.97 -10.76
N SER A 41 0.69 2.62 -11.04
CA SER A 41 1.46 3.20 -12.13
C SER A 41 1.14 2.46 -13.44
N ILE A 42 -0.12 2.55 -13.91
CA ILE A 42 -0.59 1.88 -15.14
C ILE A 42 0.32 2.18 -16.34
N GLN A 43 0.94 3.37 -16.39
CA GLN A 43 1.92 3.73 -17.43
C GLN A 43 3.23 2.92 -17.38
N TRP A 44 3.58 2.33 -16.23
CA TRP A 44 4.85 1.64 -15.99
C TRP A 44 4.70 0.13 -15.81
N HIS A 45 3.46 -0.39 -15.67
CA HIS A 45 3.16 -1.83 -15.58
C HIS A 45 2.64 -2.42 -16.89
N THR A 46 3.30 -2.14 -18.01
CA THR A 46 2.91 -2.65 -19.33
C THR A 46 3.47 -4.04 -19.66
N SER A 47 4.32 -4.63 -18.80
CA SER A 47 4.82 -6.00 -18.99
C SER A 47 3.90 -7.05 -18.35
N ARG A 48 3.85 -8.24 -18.96
CA ARG A 48 3.07 -9.38 -18.43
C ARG A 48 3.57 -9.78 -17.04
N GLU A 49 4.87 -9.67 -16.82
CA GLU A 49 5.54 -10.03 -15.57
C GLU A 49 5.14 -9.07 -14.44
N ALA A 50 5.04 -7.77 -14.72
CA ALA A 50 4.57 -6.77 -13.75
C ALA A 50 3.12 -7.05 -13.34
N LEU A 51 2.24 -7.30 -14.32
CA LEU A 51 0.83 -7.62 -14.05
C LEU A 51 0.67 -8.88 -13.20
N VAL A 52 1.45 -9.94 -13.48
CA VAL A 52 1.44 -11.18 -12.69
C VAL A 52 1.98 -10.92 -11.28
N HIS A 53 3.04 -10.13 -11.14
CA HIS A 53 3.62 -9.75 -9.86
C HIS A 53 2.60 -8.99 -8.99
N ASP A 54 1.90 -8.02 -9.55
CA ASP A 54 0.95 -7.18 -8.80
C ASP A 54 -0.30 -7.96 -8.38
N ARG A 55 -0.78 -8.85 -9.23
CA ARG A 55 -1.85 -9.80 -8.87
C ARG A 55 -1.42 -10.73 -7.74
N LEU A 56 -0.18 -11.25 -7.80
CA LEU A 56 0.36 -12.11 -6.76
C LEU A 56 0.50 -11.34 -5.44
N LYS A 57 1.03 -10.11 -5.48
CA LYS A 57 1.14 -9.22 -4.32
C LYS A 57 -0.22 -9.02 -3.68
N THR A 58 -1.22 -8.64 -4.47
CA THR A 58 -2.60 -8.43 -4.00
C THR A 58 -3.15 -9.68 -3.32
N ALA A 59 -2.99 -10.86 -3.93
CA ALA A 59 -3.44 -12.12 -3.35
C ALA A 59 -2.73 -12.42 -2.00
N ARG A 60 -1.41 -12.21 -1.91
CA ARG A 60 -0.64 -12.44 -0.67
C ARG A 60 -1.04 -11.49 0.45
N LEU A 61 -1.27 -10.23 0.13
CA LEU A 61 -1.71 -9.24 1.10
C LEU A 61 -3.12 -9.58 1.62
N GLN A 62 -4.05 -9.97 0.73
CA GLN A 62 -5.39 -10.43 1.09
C GLN A 62 -5.37 -11.69 1.97
N GLU A 63 -4.51 -12.67 1.64
CA GLU A 63 -4.30 -13.85 2.50
C GLU A 63 -3.84 -13.47 3.91
N CYS A 64 -3.12 -12.37 4.05
CA CYS A 64 -2.67 -11.84 5.34
C CYS A 64 -3.71 -10.93 6.03
N GLY A 65 -4.91 -10.80 5.45
CA GLY A 65 -6.00 -9.98 5.98
C GLY A 65 -5.92 -8.51 5.62
N TRP A 66 -4.99 -8.10 4.74
CA TRP A 66 -4.88 -6.73 4.29
C TRP A 66 -5.89 -6.42 3.18
N THR A 67 -6.43 -5.20 3.23
CA THR A 67 -7.23 -4.61 2.17
C THR A 67 -6.35 -3.70 1.32
N SER A 68 -6.17 -4.05 0.04
CA SER A 68 -5.40 -3.24 -0.91
C SER A 68 -6.30 -2.29 -1.70
N ILE A 69 -5.99 -0.99 -1.65
CA ILE A 69 -6.67 0.07 -2.40
C ILE A 69 -5.70 0.58 -3.48
N PRO A 70 -5.92 0.29 -4.77
CA PRO A 70 -5.14 0.90 -5.83
C PRO A 70 -5.48 2.41 -5.92
N MET A 71 -4.49 3.23 -6.26
CA MET A 71 -4.60 4.67 -6.44
C MET A 71 -3.99 5.06 -7.78
N THR A 72 -4.81 5.42 -8.74
CA THR A 72 -4.36 5.86 -10.06
C THR A 72 -3.98 7.33 -10.06
N VAL A 73 -3.31 7.79 -11.12
CA VAL A 73 -3.06 9.23 -11.34
C VAL A 73 -4.36 10.00 -11.43
N ASP A 74 -5.38 9.40 -12.04
CA ASP A 74 -6.71 10.01 -12.19
C ASP A 74 -7.43 10.11 -10.84
N ASP A 75 -7.27 9.13 -9.95
CA ASP A 75 -7.77 9.24 -8.56
C ASP A 75 -7.10 10.42 -7.82
N ILE A 76 -5.80 10.64 -8.05
CA ILE A 76 -5.05 11.67 -7.32
C ILE A 76 -5.27 13.08 -7.89
N ARG A 77 -5.29 13.21 -9.21
CA ARG A 77 -5.36 14.51 -9.91
C ARG A 77 -6.76 14.87 -10.38
N GLY A 78 -7.56 13.88 -10.76
CA GLY A 78 -8.90 14.06 -11.30
C GLY A 78 -9.97 14.13 -10.22
N ASP A 79 -9.91 13.24 -9.22
CA ASP A 79 -10.92 13.20 -8.15
C ASP A 79 -10.36 12.79 -6.77
N PRO A 80 -9.60 13.69 -6.12
CA PRO A 80 -9.03 13.41 -4.81
C PRO A 80 -10.07 13.26 -3.68
N VAL A 81 -11.30 13.75 -3.88
CA VAL A 81 -12.37 13.63 -2.89
C VAL A 81 -12.91 12.21 -2.87
N SER A 82 -13.27 11.66 -4.04
CA SER A 82 -13.71 10.26 -4.14
C SER A 82 -12.63 9.27 -3.68
N LEU A 83 -11.35 9.58 -3.92
CA LEU A 83 -10.25 8.79 -3.38
C LEU A 83 -10.22 8.80 -1.84
N ALA A 84 -10.36 9.98 -1.23
CA ALA A 84 -10.38 10.11 0.22
C ALA A 84 -11.59 9.40 0.84
N ASP A 85 -12.76 9.47 0.20
CA ASP A 85 -13.97 8.77 0.64
C ASP A 85 -13.79 7.25 0.56
N ARG A 86 -13.16 6.74 -0.52
CA ARG A 86 -12.82 5.31 -0.67
C ARG A 86 -11.90 4.83 0.45
N ILE A 87 -10.83 5.57 0.73
CA ILE A 87 -9.91 5.25 1.84
C ILE A 87 -10.66 5.28 3.18
N THR A 88 -11.46 6.32 3.43
CA THR A 88 -12.23 6.47 4.67
C THR A 88 -13.22 5.33 4.86
N PHE A 89 -13.93 4.91 3.81
CA PHE A 89 -14.85 3.77 3.85
C PHE A 89 -14.17 2.48 4.32
N HIS A 90 -12.95 2.21 3.83
CA HIS A 90 -12.19 1.03 4.23
C HIS A 90 -11.62 1.12 5.64
N LEU A 91 -11.20 2.32 6.08
CA LEU A 91 -10.71 2.54 7.45
C LEU A 91 -11.81 2.41 8.50
N LEU A 92 -13.06 2.76 8.16
CA LEU A 92 -14.21 2.71 9.08
C LEU A 92 -14.98 1.38 9.04
N SER A 93 -14.69 0.51 8.08
CA SER A 93 -15.44 -0.74 7.90
C SER A 93 -15.13 -1.78 9.00
N PRO A 94 -16.13 -2.47 9.59
CA PRO A 94 -15.95 -3.46 10.67
C PRO A 94 -15.01 -4.64 10.33
N ALA A 95 -14.73 -4.88 9.05
CA ALA A 95 -13.73 -5.86 8.61
C ALA A 95 -12.32 -5.54 9.17
N SER A 96 -12.04 -4.26 9.44
CA SER A 96 -10.86 -3.74 10.13
C SER A 96 -10.80 -4.09 11.62
N SER A 97 -11.93 -4.52 12.22
CA SER A 97 -12.05 -4.80 13.66
C SER A 97 -11.77 -6.27 14.03
N ARG A 98 -11.37 -7.11 13.07
CA ARG A 98 -10.91 -8.48 13.35
C ARG A 98 -9.52 -8.45 14.00
N LYS A 99 -9.55 -8.27 15.33
CA LYS A 99 -8.42 -8.29 16.27
C LYS A 99 -7.41 -9.40 15.97
N GLY A 100 -6.15 -8.98 15.85
CA GLY A 100 -4.96 -9.84 15.83
C GLY A 100 -3.99 -9.43 14.72
N ALA A 101 -3.44 -8.22 14.76
CA ALA A 101 -2.37 -7.84 13.84
C ALA A 101 -1.18 -8.80 14.04
N PRO A 102 -0.71 -9.53 13.01
CA PRO A 102 0.58 -10.18 13.09
C PRO A 102 1.63 -9.07 13.04
N THR A 103 2.22 -8.78 14.20
CA THR A 103 3.31 -7.82 14.37
C THR A 103 4.59 -8.35 13.74
N HIS A 104 4.68 -8.31 12.41
CA HIS A 104 5.94 -8.46 11.67
C HIS A 104 5.99 -7.46 10.50
N GLY A 105 5.77 -6.17 10.80
CA GLY A 105 6.16 -5.09 9.91
C GLY A 105 7.48 -4.49 10.39
N VAL A 106 8.57 -4.73 9.67
CA VAL A 106 9.82 -4.04 9.93
C VAL A 106 9.69 -2.66 9.26
N SER A 107 9.59 -1.60 10.04
CA SER A 107 9.63 -0.23 9.52
C SER A 107 11.04 0.03 8.98
N GLY A 108 11.23 -0.27 7.70
CA GLY A 108 12.50 -0.13 7.01
C GLY A 108 12.72 1.32 6.58
N ALA A 109 13.30 2.13 7.46
CA ALA A 109 14.00 3.34 7.04
C ALA A 109 15.18 2.94 6.13
N PHE A 110 14.96 2.87 4.81
CA PHE A 110 16.03 2.70 3.83
C PHE A 110 16.20 3.97 3.03
N ALA A 111 17.34 4.63 3.30
CA ALA A 111 17.83 5.77 2.56
C ALA A 111 18.01 5.43 1.07
N THR A 112 17.60 6.37 0.22
CA THR A 112 17.74 6.36 -1.24
C THR A 112 19.21 6.33 -1.66
N ALA A 113 19.66 5.22 -2.24
CA ALA A 113 20.92 5.16 -2.96
C ALA A 113 20.74 5.73 -4.38
N ARG A 114 21.36 6.88 -4.63
CA ARG A 114 21.36 7.60 -5.90
C ARG A 114 21.95 6.75 -7.03
N HIS A 115 21.26 6.75 -8.16
CA HIS A 115 21.81 6.39 -9.48
C HIS A 115 23.07 7.21 -9.76
N ARG A 116 24.21 6.54 -10.02
CA ARG A 116 25.32 7.13 -10.75
C ARG A 116 25.18 6.73 -12.21
N LYS A 117 24.94 7.71 -13.08
CA LYS A 117 25.17 7.59 -14.53
C LYS A 117 26.66 7.32 -14.76
N ALA A 118 27.00 6.30 -15.52
CA ALA A 118 28.29 6.17 -16.15
C ALA A 118 28.15 6.58 -17.62
N THR A 119 28.64 7.78 -17.93
CA THR A 119 29.09 8.19 -19.26
C THR A 119 30.34 7.41 -19.64
N HIS A 120 30.36 6.80 -20.82
CA HIS A 120 31.38 7.00 -21.86
C HIS A 120 30.82 6.49 -23.19
#